data_AF-A0A9E7GF12-F1
#
_entry.id   AF-A0A9E7GF12-F1
#
_cell.length_a   1.000
_cell.length_b   1.000
_cell.length_c   1.000
_cell.angle_alpha   90.00
_cell.angle_beta   90.00
_cell.angle_gamma   90.00
#
_symmetry.space_group_name_H-M   'P 1'
#
loop_
_entity.id
_entity.type
_entity.pdbx_description
1 polymer ?
#
loop_
_entity_poly.entity_id
_entity_poly.type
_entity_poly.pdbx_seq_one_letter_code
_entity_poly.pdbx_strand_id
1 'polypeptide(L)' 'MVGTGKELQRFVVSVKAFEHPCFVSLLELAAQEFGYRQKGVLRIPCDAQHFEQVLKMTAKRCTA' A
#
# COMPACT_ATOMS: atom_id res chain seq x y z
N MET A 1 1.19 2.05 6.98
CA MET A 1 0.29 1.27 7.85
C MET A 1 -0.87 0.82 7.00
N VAL A 2 -1.29 -0.43 7.14
CA VAL A 2 -2.31 -1.04 6.28
C VAL A 2 -3.31 -1.76 7.18
N GLY A 3 -4.60 -1.57 6.91
CA GLY A 3 -5.70 -2.16 7.66
C GLY A 3 -6.63 -1.11 8.29
N THR A 4 -7.73 -1.57 8.90
CA THR A 4 -8.76 -0.73 9.50
C THR A 4 -8.95 -1.04 10.98
N GLY A 5 -9.10 -0.02 11.82
CA GLY A 5 -9.42 -0.19 13.24
C GLY A 5 -8.26 -0.79 14.06
N LYS A 6 -8.48 -1.94 14.70
CA LYS A 6 -7.52 -2.60 15.62
C LYS A 6 -6.45 -3.43 14.89
N GLU A 7 -6.69 -3.81 13.65
CA GLU A 7 -5.72 -4.55 12.82
C GLU A 7 -5.02 -3.59 11.88
N LEU A 8 -3.91 -3.01 12.35
CA LEU A 8 -3.04 -2.14 11.57
C LEU A 8 -1.64 -2.74 11.53
N GLN A 9 -1.19 -3.13 10.34
CA GLN A 9 0.17 -3.65 10.15
C GLN A 9 1.08 -2.61 9.48
N ARG A 10 2.35 -2.61 9.89
CA ARG A 10 3.39 -1.76 9.30
C ARG A 10 4.12 -2.56 8.22
N PHE A 11 4.17 -1.99 7.02
CA PHE A 11 4.91 -2.53 5.89
C PHE A 11 6.01 -1.56 5.51
N VAL A 12 7.19 -2.10 5.24
CA VAL A 12 8.31 -1.37 4.64
C VAL A 12 8.38 -1.83 3.20
N VAL A 13 8.22 -0.89 2.27
CA VAL A 13 8.13 -1.18 0.83
C VAL A 13 9.11 -0.29 0.10
N SER A 14 9.70 -0.80 -0.99
CA SER A 14 10.55 0.02 -1.84
C SER A 14 9.70 1.05 -2.57
N VAL A 15 10.25 2.25 -2.81
CA VAL A 15 9.61 3.29 -3.64
C VAL A 15 9.23 2.79 -5.04
N LYS A 16 9.93 1.77 -5.56
CA LYS A 16 9.61 1.13 -6.85
C LYS A 16 8.28 0.38 -6.86
N ALA A 17 7.78 -0.05 -5.70
CA ALA A 17 6.47 -0.72 -5.62
C ALA A 17 5.31 0.24 -5.93
N PHE A 18 5.51 1.56 -5.71
CA PHE A 18 4.51 2.59 -6.01
C PHE A 18 4.37 2.89 -7.50
N GLU A 19 5.34 2.46 -8.33
CA GLU A 19 5.27 2.60 -9.80
C GLU A 19 4.24 1.65 -10.42
N HIS A 20 3.79 0.63 -9.68
CA HIS A 20 2.83 -0.33 -10.19
C HIS A 20 1.39 0.22 -10.12
N PRO A 21 0.58 0.09 -11.20
CA PRO A 21 -0.77 0.64 -11.25
C PRO A 21 -1.70 0.12 -10.13
N CYS A 22 -1.57 -1.15 -9.75
CA CYS A 22 -2.32 -1.68 -8.59
C CYS A 22 -2.00 -0.93 -7.28
N PHE A 23 -0.77 -0.47 -7.11
CA PHE A 23 -0.41 0.30 -5.93
C PHE A 23 -0.99 1.71 -6.01
N VAL A 24 -1.00 2.33 -7.20
CA VAL A 24 -1.61 3.64 -7.43
C VAL A 24 -3.09 3.66 -7.01
N SER A 25 -3.88 2.65 -7.39
CA SER A 25 -5.28 2.57 -6.97
C SER A 25 -5.45 2.49 -5.45
N LEU A 26 -4.53 1.82 -4.74
CA LEU A 26 -4.53 1.79 -3.27
C LEU A 26 -4.20 3.15 -2.66
N LEU A 27 -3.31 3.93 -3.30
CA LEU A 27 -3.00 5.30 -2.88
C LEU A 27 -4.19 6.24 -3.09
N GLU A 28 -4.91 6.09 -4.20
CA GLU A 28 -6.11 6.88 -4.48
C GLU A 28 -7.19 6.62 -3.42
N LEU A 29 -7.43 5.35 -3.06
CA LEU A 29 -8.33 4.99 -1.97
C LEU A 29 -7.89 5.61 -0.64
N ALA A 30 -6.60 5.53 -0.33
CA ALA A 30 -6.04 6.16 0.86
C ALA A 30 -6.22 7.69 0.86
N ALA A 31 -6.01 8.33 -0.28
CA ALA A 31 -6.20 9.77 -0.44
C ALA A 31 -7.67 10.18 -0.33
N GLN A 32 -8.60 9.37 -0.85
CA GLN A 32 -10.03 9.63 -0.73
C GLN A 32 -10.51 9.52 0.72
N GLU A 33 -10.03 8.52 1.47
CA GLU A 33 -10.48 8.29 2.84
C GLU A 33 -9.80 9.21 3.86
N PHE A 34 -8.51 9.46 3.71
CA PHE A 34 -7.71 10.19 4.71
C PHE A 34 -7.17 11.54 4.24
N GLY A 35 -7.31 11.86 2.96
CA GLY A 35 -6.73 13.05 2.34
C GLY A 35 -5.20 12.98 2.23
N TYR A 36 -4.63 14.01 1.59
CA TYR A 36 -3.17 14.16 1.42
C TYR A 36 -2.47 14.81 2.61
N ARG A 37 -3.20 15.13 3.69
CA ARG A 37 -2.64 15.78 4.89
C ARG A 37 -1.99 14.80 5.88
N GLN A 38 -1.89 13.53 5.51
CA GLN A 38 -1.17 12.54 6.31
C GLN A 38 0.30 12.96 6.47
N LYS A 39 0.73 13.20 7.70
CA LYS A 39 2.15 13.44 8.03
C LYS A 39 2.78 12.15 8.52
N GLY A 40 3.92 11.78 7.94
CA GLY A 40 4.69 10.60 8.32
C GLY A 40 4.28 9.34 7.55
N VAL A 41 3.81 8.31 8.26
CA VAL A 41 3.52 7.01 7.65
C VAL A 41 2.21 7.04 6.84
N LEU A 42 2.29 6.62 5.58
CA LEU A 42 1.13 6.47 4.71
C LEU A 42 0.17 5.41 5.27
N ARG A 43 -1.13 5.71 5.30
CA ARG A 43 -2.20 4.81 5.78
C ARG A 43 -3.05 4.33 4.62
N ILE A 44 -3.05 3.02 4.37
CA ILE A 44 -3.80 2.39 3.27
C ILE A 44 -5.02 1.66 3.87
N PRO A 45 -6.25 1.98 3.44
CA PRO A 45 -7.46 1.31 3.89
C PRO A 45 -7.67 0.02 3.07
N CYS A 46 -6.76 -0.92 3.23
CA CYS A 46 -6.82 -2.23 2.58
C CYS A 46 -6.52 -3.30 3.62
N ASP A 47 -7.02 -4.50 3.39
CA ASP A 47 -6.65 -5.65 4.21
C ASP A 47 -5.13 -5.92 4.10
N ALA A 48 -4.50 -6.20 5.23
CA ALA A 48 -3.05 -6.36 5.29
C ALA A 48 -2.57 -7.62 4.56
N GLN A 49 -3.36 -8.70 4.57
CA GLN A 49 -3.06 -9.92 3.82
C GLN A 49 -3.19 -9.67 2.31
N HIS A 50 -4.22 -8.94 1.88
CA HIS A 50 -4.37 -8.52 0.48
C HIS A 50 -3.20 -7.65 0.01
N PHE A 51 -2.81 -6.67 0.83
CA PHE A 51 -1.68 -5.80 0.53
C PHE A 51 -0.35 -6.57 0.42
N GLU A 52 -0.14 -7.57 1.27
CA GLU A 52 1.03 -8.46 1.17
C GLU A 52 1.05 -9.22 -0.17
N GLN A 53 -0.10 -9.69 -0.67
CA GLN A 53 -0.16 -10.33 -1.99
C GLN A 53 0.19 -9.36 -3.12
N VAL A 54 -0.33 -8.13 -3.07
CA VAL A 54 0.03 -7.08 -4.03
C VAL A 54 1.52 -6.76 -3.99
N LEU A 55 2.12 -6.73 -2.80
CA LEU A 55 3.57 -6.57 -2.65
C LEU A 55 4.36 -7.73 -3.24
N LYS A 56 3.90 -8.98 -3.06
CA LYS A 56 4.54 -10.16 -3.67
C LYS A 56 4.43 -10.14 -5.20
N MET A 57 3.34 -9.61 -5.75
CA MET A 57 3.17 -9.46 -7.20
C MET A 57 4.07 -8.35 -7.76
N THR A 58 4.19 -7.23 -7.05
CA THR A 58 5.01 -6.07 -7.47
C THR A 58 6.51 -6.27 -7.25
N ALA A 59 6.92 -7.08 -6.27
CA ALA A 59 8.32 -7.43 -6.01
C ALA A 59 8.89 -8.43 -7.03
N LYS A 60 8.04 -9.16 -7.76
CA LYS A 60 8.47 -9.99 -8.89
C LYS A 60 8.80 -9.07 -10.06
N ARG A 61 10.03 -8.56 -10.04
CA ARG A 61 10.74 -8.29 -11.28
C ARG A 61 10.80 -9.65 -12.01
N CYS A 62 9.96 -9.85 -13.02
CA CYS A 62 10.30 -10.77 -14.09
C CYS A 62 11.60 -10.24 -14.68
N THR A 63 12.74 -10.70 -14.17
CA THR A 63 13.98 -10.72 -14.93
C THR A 63 13.81 -11.84 -15.95
N ALA A 64 13.28 -11.47 -17.11
CA ALA A 64 13.57 -12.16 -18.36
C ALA A 64 14.77 -11.46 -19.00
#